data_AF-A0A921MYX8-F1
#
_entry.id   AF-A0A921MYX8-F1
#
_cell.length_a   1.000
_cell.length_b   1.000
_cell.length_c   1.000
_cell.angle_alpha   90.00
_cell.angle_beta   90.00
_cell.angle_gamma   90.00
#
_symmetry.space_group_name_H-M   'P 1'
#
loop_
_entity.id
_entity.type
_entity.pdbx_description
1 polymer ?
#
loop_
_entity_poly.entity_id
_entity_poly.type
_entity_poly.pdbx_seq_one_letter_code
_entity_poly.pdbx_strand_id
1 'polypeptide(L)'
;MWRIIVIQNDSDISLNNENLIIKNMNGIFSINISEISVLIIDNIKSKISTYTMFKLSEYNICVIFCDDKHMPISNVIGINSHSRSSKVLESQINVS
;
A
#
# COMPACT_ATOMS: atom_id res chain seq x y z
N MET A 1 -0.57 13.23 -10.09
CA MET A 1 -0.61 11.99 -10.90
C MET A 1 -0.59 10.82 -9.92
N TRP A 2 -1.43 9.81 -10.08
CA TRP A 2 -1.52 8.67 -9.15
C TRP A 2 -0.97 7.41 -9.82
N ARG A 3 -0.08 6.69 -9.13
CA ARG A 3 0.68 5.56 -9.65
C ARG A 3 0.30 4.28 -8.92
N ILE A 4 0.17 3.20 -9.70
CA ILE A 4 0.13 1.83 -9.18
C ILE A 4 1.55 1.29 -9.29
N ILE A 5 2.10 0.84 -8.16
CA ILE A 5 3.42 0.22 -8.09
C ILE A 5 3.25 -1.27 -7.88
N VAL A 6 3.92 -2.08 -8.70
CA VAL A 6 3.92 -3.54 -8.59
C VAL A 6 5.33 -4.01 -8.30
N ILE A 7 5.50 -4.77 -7.21
CA ILE A 7 6.77 -5.34 -6.75
C ILE A 7 6.72 -6.85 -6.94
N GLN A 8 7.28 -7.33 -8.04
CA GLN A 8 7.34 -8.76 -8.37
C GLN A 8 8.63 -9.44 -7.91
N ASN A 9 9.70 -8.66 -7.72
CA ASN A 9 11.00 -9.17 -7.29
C ASN A 9 11.16 -9.07 -5.78
N ASP A 10 11.91 -10.00 -5.20
CA ASP A 10 12.34 -9.93 -3.81
C ASP A 10 12.98 -8.56 -3.52
N SER A 11 12.39 -7.85 -2.56
CA SER A 11 12.70 -6.44 -2.29
C SER A 11 12.54 -6.14 -0.81
N ASP A 12 13.46 -5.34 -0.26
CA ASP A 12 13.31 -4.68 1.03
C ASP A 12 12.61 -3.33 0.82
N ILE A 13 11.43 -3.18 1.42
CA ILE A 13 10.54 -2.03 1.28
C ILE A 13 10.57 -1.25 2.58
N SER A 14 11.11 -0.05 2.52
CA SER A 14 11.22 0.86 3.67
C SER A 14 10.75 2.26 3.29
N LEU A 15 10.60 3.14 4.28
CA LEU A 15 10.26 4.54 4.05
C LEU A 15 11.37 5.44 4.57
N ASN A 16 11.81 6.40 3.76
CA ASN A 16 12.77 7.42 4.17
C ASN A 16 12.39 8.79 3.59
N ASN A 17 12.30 9.81 4.43
CA ASN A 17 11.92 11.18 4.04
C ASN A 17 10.69 11.23 3.11
N GLU A 18 9.60 10.57 3.52
CA GLU A 18 8.35 10.44 2.75
C GLU A 18 8.48 9.75 1.39
N ASN A 19 9.62 9.16 1.09
CA ASN A 19 9.82 8.35 -0.10
C ASN A 19 9.78 6.86 0.27
N LEU A 20 9.03 6.09 -0.52
CA LEU A 20 9.08 4.64 -0.51
C LEU A 20 10.40 4.21 -1.16
N ILE A 21 11.25 3.58 -0.37
CA ILE A 21 12.54 3.04 -0.81
C ILE A 21 12.35 1.55 -1.07
N ILE A 22 12.58 1.14 -2.31
CA ILE A 22 12.50 -0.26 -2.75
C ILE A 22 13.90 -0.70 -3.13
N LYS A 23 14.49 -1.57 -2.33
CA LYS A 23 15.84 -2.10 -2.56
C LYS A 23 15.77 -3.56 -2.98
N ASN A 24 16.30 -3.87 -4.15
CA ASN A 24 16.41 -5.24 -4.66
C ASN A 24 17.71 -5.44 -5.44
N MET A 25 17.86 -6.58 -6.12
CA MET A 25 19.05 -6.89 -6.92
C MET A 25 19.27 -5.91 -8.08
N ASN A 26 18.21 -5.27 -8.58
CA ASN A 26 18.28 -4.33 -9.69
C ASN A 26 18.66 -2.91 -9.24
N GLY A 27 18.78 -2.68 -7.93
CA GLY A 27 19.21 -1.41 -7.35
C GLY A 27 18.25 -0.86 -6.31
N ILE A 28 18.30 0.46 -6.13
CA ILE A 28 17.48 1.21 -5.18
C ILE A 28 16.58 2.15 -5.96
N PHE A 29 15.28 2.00 -5.77
CA PHE A 29 14.25 2.88 -6.32
C PHE A 29 13.66 3.73 -5.20
N SER A 30 13.36 4.99 -5.51
CA SER A 30 12.79 5.96 -4.56
C SER A 30 11.62 6.67 -5.23
N ILE A 31 10.46 6.65 -4.59
CA ILE A 31 9.23 7.26 -5.10
C ILE A 31 8.54 7.99 -3.96
N ASN A 32 8.11 9.23 -4.17
CA ASN A 32 7.38 9.97 -3.15
C ASN A 32 6.04 9.27 -2.85
N ILE A 33 5.74 9.08 -1.57
CA ILE A 33 4.54 8.37 -1.13
C ILE A 33 3.25 9.02 -1.65
N SER A 34 3.22 10.34 -1.80
CA SER A 34 2.04 11.09 -2.26
C SER A 34 1.70 10.84 -3.74
N GLU A 35 2.62 10.24 -4.51
CA GLU A 35 2.37 9.86 -5.90
C GLU A 35 1.74 8.46 -6.04
N ILE A 36 1.69 7.70 -4.96
CA ILE A 36 1.27 6.29 -4.96
C ILE A 36 -0.21 6.23 -4.59
N SER A 37 -1.01 5.46 -5.33
CA SER A 37 -2.39 5.14 -4.96
C SER A 37 -2.54 3.70 -4.50
N VAL A 38 -1.81 2.77 -5.14
CA VAL A 38 -1.84 1.35 -4.84
C VAL A 38 -0.42 0.79 -4.89
N LEU A 39 -0.08 -0.01 -3.89
CA LEU A 39 1.14 -0.81 -3.84
C LEU A 39 0.76 -2.29 -3.89
N ILE A 40 1.21 -3.00 -4.91
CA ILE A 40 0.99 -4.45 -5.06
C ILE A 40 2.31 -5.16 -4.76
N ILE A 41 2.31 -6.01 -3.75
CA ILE A 41 3.42 -6.89 -3.40
C ILE A 41 3.10 -8.27 -3.99
N ASP A 42 3.62 -8.50 -5.19
CA ASP A 42 3.37 -9.67 -6.04
C ASP A 42 4.49 -10.71 -5.89
N ASN A 43 4.88 -10.97 -4.64
CA ASN A 43 5.83 -12.01 -4.27
C ASN A 43 5.79 -12.25 -2.75
N ILE A 44 6.22 -13.43 -2.32
CA ILE A 44 6.22 -13.85 -0.91
C ILE A 44 7.54 -13.59 -0.16
N LYS A 45 8.54 -13.00 -0.84
CA LYS A 45 9.91 -12.84 -0.30
C LYS A 45 10.18 -11.44 0.23
N SER A 46 9.47 -10.45 -0.31
CA SER A 46 9.60 -9.05 0.06
C SER A 46 9.35 -8.81 1.54
N LYS A 47 10.11 -7.88 2.10
CA LYS A 47 9.97 -7.44 3.49
C LYS A 47 9.48 -6.01 3.49
N ILE A 48 8.56 -5.70 4.39
CA ILE A 48 8.06 -4.35 4.61
C ILE A 48 8.07 -4.05 6.10
N SER A 49 8.56 -2.87 6.47
CA SER A 49 8.56 -2.47 7.88
C SER A 49 7.16 -2.05 8.35
N THR A 50 6.86 -2.27 9.62
CA THR A 50 5.61 -1.80 10.24
C THR A 50 5.42 -0.29 10.09
N TYR A 51 6.51 0.49 10.20
CA TYR A 51 6.47 1.95 10.01
C TYR A 51 6.06 2.33 8.59
N THR A 52 6.56 1.63 7.58
CA THR A 52 6.17 1.83 6.19
C THR A 52 4.70 1.52 5.98
N MET A 53 4.19 0.41 6.53
CA MET A 53 2.78 0.05 6.45
C MET A 53 1.86 1.07 7.13
N PHE A 54 2.26 1.59 8.29
CA PHE A 54 1.59 2.69 8.99
C PHE A 54 1.48 3.93 8.10
N LYS A 55 2.59 4.36 7.48
CA LYS A 55 2.59 5.53 6.60
C LYS A 55 1.78 5.33 5.33
N LEU A 56 1.85 4.16 4.70
CA LEU A 56 0.99 3.83 3.56
C LEU A 56 -0.49 3.96 3.92
N SER A 57 -0.87 3.50 5.12
CA SER A 57 -2.25 3.62 5.61
C SER A 57 -2.66 5.07 5.90
N GLU A 58 -1.78 5.90 6.48
CA GLU A 58 -2.04 7.34 6.70
C GLU A 58 -2.26 8.11 5.39
N TYR A 59 -1.53 7.74 4.32
CA TYR A 59 -1.66 8.36 3.00
C TYR A 59 -2.78 7.73 2.15
N ASN A 60 -3.61 6.86 2.74
CA ASN A 60 -4.71 6.16 2.08
C ASN A 60 -4.28 5.33 0.86
N ILE A 61 -3.08 4.76 0.93
CA ILE A 61 -2.55 3.87 -0.10
C ILE A 61 -3.04 2.46 0.18
N CYS A 62 -3.72 1.87 -0.81
CA CYS A 62 -4.12 0.46 -0.73
C CYS A 62 -2.89 -0.42 -0.96
N VAL A 63 -2.56 -1.27 0.00
CA VAL A 63 -1.51 -2.28 -0.17
C VAL A 63 -2.17 -3.63 -0.45
N ILE A 64 -1.82 -4.29 -1.54
CA ILE A 64 -2.35 -5.59 -1.94
C ILE A 64 -1.23 -6.63 -1.85
N PHE A 65 -1.52 -7.77 -1.23
CA PHE A 65 -0.63 -8.92 -1.16
C PHE A 65 -1.13 -10.03 -2.07
N CYS A 66 -0.22 -10.59 -2.87
CA CYS A 66 -0.48 -11.79 -3.66
C CYS A 66 0.09 -13.05 -3.01
N ASP A 67 -0.49 -14.20 -3.33
CA ASP A 67 0.06 -15.51 -2.99
C ASP A 67 1.19 -15.95 -3.96
N ASP A 68 1.64 -17.20 -3.81
CA ASP A 68 2.65 -17.82 -4.66
C ASP A 68 2.19 -18.07 -6.12
N LYS A 69 0.90 -17.88 -6.42
CA LYS A 69 0.31 -17.99 -7.75
C LYS A 69 0.05 -16.62 -8.38
N HIS A 70 0.58 -15.54 -7.80
CA HIS A 70 0.36 -14.17 -8.24
C HIS A 70 -1.12 -13.73 -8.17
N MET A 71 -1.90 -14.35 -7.29
CA MET A 71 -3.31 -14.00 -7.08
C MET A 71 -3.44 -13.12 -5.84
N PRO A 72 -4.19 -11.99 -5.90
CA PRO A 72 -4.40 -11.15 -4.74
C PRO A 72 -5.20 -11.90 -3.67
N ILE A 73 -4.66 -11.98 -2.46
CA ILE A 73 -5.27 -12.72 -1.34
C ILE A 73 -5.71 -11.83 -0.18
N SER A 74 -5.07 -10.66 -0.03
CA SER A 74 -5.43 -9.72 1.02
C SER A 74 -5.02 -8.31 0.64
N ASN A 75 -5.63 -7.35 1.33
CA ASN A 75 -5.30 -5.95 1.21
C ASN A 75 -5.29 -5.27 2.59
N VAL A 76 -4.47 -4.23 2.70
CA VAL A 76 -4.44 -3.31 3.83
C VAL A 76 -4.92 -1.96 3.35
N ILE A 77 -5.96 -1.45 4.01
CA ILE A 77 -6.56 -0.15 3.75
C ILE A 77 -6.69 0.62 5.05
N GLY A 78 -6.55 1.95 4.98
CA GLY A 78 -6.77 2.82 6.13
C GLY A 78 -8.22 2.79 6.60
N ILE A 79 -8.44 2.46 7.88
CA ILE A 79 -9.78 2.34 8.48
C ILE A 79 -10.44 3.73 8.67
N ASN A 80 -9.64 4.73 9.07
CA ASN A 80 -10.11 6.09 9.39
C ASN A 80 -9.62 7.13 8.36
N SER A 81 -9.50 6.71 7.10
CA SER A 81 -8.94 7.49 5.98
C SER A 81 -9.71 8.78 5.66
N HIS A 82 -10.99 8.87 6.02
CA HIS A 82 -11.85 10.00 5.73
C HIS A 82 -12.60 10.49 6.97
N SER A 83 -12.64 11.81 7.17
CA SER A 83 -13.42 12.44 8.25
C SER A 83 -14.94 12.22 8.13
N ARG A 84 -15.40 11.67 7.00
CA ARG A 84 -16.81 11.41 6.70
C ARG A 84 -17.19 9.94 6.69
N SER A 85 -16.27 9.02 7.01
CA SER A 85 -16.53 7.57 6.95
C SER A 85 -17.81 7.19 7.70
N SER A 86 -18.01 7.72 8.92
CA SER A 86 -19.21 7.45 9.73
C SER A 86 -20.51 7.92 9.05
N LYS A 87 -20.52 9.14 8.49
CA LYS A 87 -21.70 9.69 7.82
C LYS A 87 -22.07 8.91 6.57
N VAL A 88 -21.05 8.49 5.81
CA VAL A 88 -21.25 7.65 4.61
C VAL A 88 -21.78 6.27 5.00
N LEU A 89 -21.20 5.65 6.03
CA LEU A 89 -21.68 4.37 6.57
C LEU A 89 -23.14 4.44 7.04
N GLU A 90 -23.51 5.46 7.82
CA GLU A 90 -24.90 5.69 8.23
C GLU A 90 -25.83 5.86 7.03
N SER A 91 -25.38 6.60 6.01
CA SER A 91 -26.16 6.78 4.78
C SER A 91 -26.35 5.46 4.03
N GLN A 92 -25.33 4.58 3.99
CA GLN A 92 -25.43 3.26 3.37
C GLN A 92 -26.42 2.33 4.11
N ILE A 93 -26.40 2.35 5.45
CA ILE A 93 -27.33 1.56 6.27
C ILE A 93 -28.78 2.02 6.05
N ASN A 94 -29.01 3.33 6.02
CA ASN A 94 -30.37 3.89 5.89
C ASN A 94 -30.98 3.75 4.49
N VAL A 95 -30.18 3.40 3.48
CA VAL A 95 -30.63 3.14 2.11
C VAL A 95 -31.05 1.65 1.92
N SER A 96 -30.83 0.81 2.95
CA SER A 96 -31.15 -0.63 2.93
C SER A 96 -32.62 -0.92 3.22
#